data_AF-A0A9N8JHU5-F1
#
_entry.id   AF-A0A9N8JHU5-F1
#
_cell.length_a   1.000
_cell.length_b   1.000
_cell.length_c   1.000
_cell.angle_alpha   90.00
_cell.angle_beta   90.00
_cell.angle_gamma   90.00
#
_symmetry.space_group_name_H-M   'P 1'
#
loop_
_entity.id
_entity.type
_entity.pdbx_description
1 polymer ?
#
loop_
_entity_poly.entity_id
_entity_poly.type
_entity_poly.pdbx_seq_one_letter_code
_entity_poly.pdbx_strand_id
1 'polypeptide(L)'
;MDHWNGTTNATVTLALIRKPAAVPVTHPKYGGAIILQPGGPGAHGVQFGLRVGEQISSLLDAHEDDDKGKHFDLISFDPRGIGLSTPRVACFQGNPILEQVWGIRDWELGSFSASDIAFGRLWAMSRAKGESCTIITDEPDIKRYVTTAYVARDILEIIEKHGEWREKEATRLLANKYHDTREVDRSSQINYRPGQEKLLYWGFSYGTYIGSTFAAMYPDRVGRLVLDGVVDVIDNLQITWYTDLVDTEKTMDSFYHYCAEAGYPTCALTNPDGNTNATHVKQRTLAVIEKLRYDPVAVIGPNPEVITSNDLRMLIFSSLYKPVKMFPVLANTLADLEKGNGSSAAQMLRPYHSMECRAASSVERVFDLDAQTVITCTDGDDLTSMDRTDFESFATRLMEISPTIGDIWAAIRMHCIHYPLRSQYRYAGPWEVSPAQPILLIGNTADPVTPLVNAFKMADRLKDSVVLVQDSPGHATLAAYSKCTTQYVRQYFTTGKLPQHNTTCQSDENPFEFGQDALRTAAHTQHMEIAEAFTNYGLGLHAQVGHMN
;
A
#
# COMPACT_ATOMS: atom_id res chain seq x y z
N MET A 1 2.54 -17.44 -19.18
CA MET A 1 3.51 -16.83 -18.26
C MET A 1 4.22 -15.70 -18.97
N ASP A 2 4.87 -15.99 -20.10
CA ASP A 2 5.41 -14.97 -20.99
C ASP A 2 4.40 -14.61 -22.10
N HIS A 3 4.09 -13.33 -22.26
CA HIS A 3 3.16 -12.80 -23.25
C HIS A 3 3.84 -12.05 -24.40
N TRP A 4 5.16 -11.79 -24.30
CA TRP A 4 5.88 -10.97 -25.28
C TRP A 4 6.95 -11.72 -26.03
N ASN A 5 7.76 -12.54 -25.35
CA ASN A 5 8.92 -13.17 -26.00
C ASN A 5 8.68 -14.65 -26.33
N GLY A 6 7.59 -15.25 -25.83
CA GLY A 6 7.25 -16.66 -26.05
C GLY A 6 8.30 -17.63 -25.50
N THR A 7 9.04 -17.24 -24.45
CA THR A 7 10.13 -18.06 -23.90
C THR A 7 9.62 -19.33 -23.23
N THR A 8 8.34 -19.41 -22.90
CA THR A 8 7.72 -20.57 -22.25
C THR A 8 6.21 -20.65 -22.49
N ASN A 9 5.69 -21.88 -22.52
CA ASN A 9 4.26 -22.17 -22.53
C ASN A 9 3.67 -22.36 -21.12
N ALA A 10 4.47 -22.23 -20.07
CA ALA A 10 3.97 -22.34 -18.70
C ALA A 10 2.93 -21.27 -18.39
N THR A 11 2.04 -21.58 -17.45
CA THR A 11 0.97 -20.69 -17.00
C THR A 11 1.25 -20.17 -15.60
N VAL A 12 0.62 -19.04 -15.28
CA VAL A 12 0.50 -18.54 -13.91
C VAL A 12 -0.96 -18.67 -13.53
N THR A 13 -1.23 -19.16 -12.32
CA THR A 13 -2.58 -19.18 -11.75
C THR A 13 -2.70 -18.02 -10.77
N LEU A 14 -3.59 -17.09 -11.06
CA LEU A 14 -3.85 -15.94 -10.19
C LEU A 14 -4.95 -16.31 -9.18
N ALA A 15 -4.75 -15.95 -7.92
CA ALA A 15 -5.77 -16.03 -6.89
C ALA A 15 -6.59 -14.73 -6.87
N LEU A 16 -7.91 -14.85 -6.90
CA LEU A 16 -8.84 -13.72 -6.88
C LEU A 16 -9.90 -13.91 -5.81
N ILE A 17 -10.36 -12.80 -5.25
CA ILE A 17 -11.56 -12.71 -4.44
C ILE A 17 -12.53 -11.72 -5.09
N ARG A 18 -13.83 -11.99 -4.94
CA ARG A 18 -14.88 -11.08 -5.40
C ARG A 18 -15.93 -10.89 -4.32
N LYS A 19 -16.19 -9.64 -3.95
CA LYS A 19 -17.42 -9.21 -3.27
C LYS A 19 -18.44 -8.85 -4.37
N PRO A 20 -19.53 -9.63 -4.54
CA PRO A 20 -20.53 -9.33 -5.56
C PRO A 20 -21.24 -8.01 -5.28
N ALA A 21 -21.66 -7.32 -6.34
CA ALA A 21 -22.56 -6.17 -6.24
C ALA A 21 -23.86 -6.53 -5.49
N ALA A 22 -24.46 -5.55 -4.80
CA ALA A 22 -25.74 -5.73 -4.09
C ALA A 22 -26.93 -6.04 -5.03
N VAL A 23 -26.77 -5.83 -6.34
CA VAL A 23 -27.78 -6.08 -7.37
C VAL A 23 -27.26 -7.07 -8.41
N PRO A 24 -28.14 -7.88 -9.05
CA PRO A 24 -27.69 -8.80 -10.09
C PRO A 24 -27.14 -8.07 -11.32
N VAL A 25 -26.30 -8.75 -12.11
CA VAL A 25 -25.70 -8.21 -13.35
C VAL A 25 -26.72 -7.73 -14.40
N THR A 26 -27.98 -8.18 -14.29
CA THR A 26 -29.10 -7.78 -15.15
C THR A 26 -29.81 -6.51 -14.66
N HIS A 27 -29.46 -5.99 -13.48
CA HIS A 27 -30.11 -4.82 -12.91
C HIS A 27 -29.56 -3.52 -13.55
N PRO A 28 -30.39 -2.52 -13.87
CA PRO A 28 -29.94 -1.26 -14.47
C PRO A 28 -28.93 -0.47 -13.63
N LYS A 29 -28.95 -0.65 -12.30
CA LYS A 29 -27.97 -0.06 -11.36
C LYS A 29 -26.67 -0.87 -11.21
N TYR A 30 -26.50 -2.02 -11.86
CA TYR A 30 -25.20 -2.68 -11.90
C TYR A 30 -24.17 -1.72 -12.54
N GLY A 31 -22.96 -1.65 -12.00
CA GLY A 31 -21.92 -0.69 -12.39
C GLY A 31 -20.71 -1.33 -13.09
N GLY A 32 -20.64 -2.66 -13.11
CA GLY A 32 -19.45 -3.41 -13.55
C GLY A 32 -18.60 -3.86 -12.37
N ALA A 33 -17.34 -4.21 -12.64
CA ALA A 33 -16.38 -4.65 -11.63
C ALA A 33 -15.24 -3.65 -11.45
N ILE A 34 -15.01 -3.23 -10.21
CA ILE A 34 -13.85 -2.43 -9.81
C ILE A 34 -12.78 -3.38 -9.29
N ILE A 35 -11.58 -3.29 -9.87
CA ILE A 35 -10.41 -4.01 -9.39
C ILE A 35 -9.70 -3.17 -8.33
N LEU A 36 -9.50 -3.75 -7.15
CA LEU A 36 -8.79 -3.16 -6.03
C LEU A 36 -7.35 -3.70 -5.96
N GLN A 37 -6.39 -2.84 -5.63
CA GLN A 37 -5.00 -3.24 -5.41
C GLN A 37 -4.35 -2.43 -4.28
N PRO A 38 -3.88 -3.06 -3.19
CA PRO A 38 -3.33 -2.35 -2.03
C PRO A 38 -1.92 -1.78 -2.23
N GLY A 39 -1.15 -2.29 -3.20
CA GLY A 39 0.21 -1.85 -3.46
C GLY A 39 1.29 -2.72 -2.83
N GLY A 40 2.24 -2.13 -2.10
CA GLY A 40 3.46 -2.79 -1.63
C GLY A 40 4.71 -2.33 -2.40
N PRO A 41 5.22 -3.07 -3.41
CA PRO A 41 4.73 -4.36 -3.95
C PRO A 41 4.89 -5.51 -2.95
N GLY A 42 4.26 -6.66 -3.22
CA GLY A 42 4.31 -7.83 -2.34
C GLY A 42 3.11 -7.98 -1.41
N ALA A 43 2.21 -7.01 -1.38
CA ALA A 43 0.96 -7.08 -0.60
C ALA A 43 -0.03 -8.10 -1.20
N HIS A 44 -0.71 -8.85 -0.35
CA HIS A 44 -1.71 -9.85 -0.74
C HIS A 44 -3.05 -9.19 -1.05
N GLY A 45 -3.38 -9.04 -2.33
CA GLY A 45 -4.64 -8.45 -2.76
C GLY A 45 -5.87 -9.28 -2.37
N VAL A 46 -5.82 -10.61 -2.36
CA VAL A 46 -6.93 -11.45 -1.89
C VAL A 46 -7.28 -11.14 -0.45
N GLN A 47 -6.26 -11.09 0.42
CA GLN A 47 -6.46 -10.80 1.83
C GLN A 47 -6.95 -9.35 2.02
N PHE A 48 -6.47 -8.41 1.19
CA PHE A 48 -6.96 -7.03 1.21
C PHE A 48 -8.45 -6.99 0.90
N GLY A 49 -8.87 -7.59 -0.22
CA GLY A 49 -10.27 -7.65 -0.62
C GLY A 49 -11.17 -8.35 0.40
N LEU A 50 -10.67 -9.38 1.08
CA LEU A 50 -11.40 -10.06 2.16
C LEU A 50 -11.67 -9.12 3.35
N ARG A 51 -10.71 -8.27 3.70
CA ARG A 51 -10.82 -7.37 4.85
C ARG A 51 -11.59 -6.08 4.58
N VAL A 52 -11.48 -5.54 3.37
CA VAL A 52 -12.04 -4.20 3.04
C VAL A 52 -13.19 -4.20 2.06
N GLY A 53 -13.49 -5.35 1.43
CA GLY A 53 -14.46 -5.41 0.35
C GLY A 53 -15.86 -4.96 0.76
N GLU A 54 -16.30 -5.29 1.97
CA GLU A 54 -17.63 -4.86 2.45
C GLU A 54 -17.70 -3.35 2.62
N GLN A 55 -16.69 -2.77 3.25
CA GLN A 55 -16.65 -1.35 3.59
C GLN A 55 -16.41 -0.48 2.35
N ILE A 56 -15.57 -0.91 1.40
CA ILE A 56 -15.44 -0.19 0.13
C ILE A 56 -16.76 -0.28 -0.66
N SER A 57 -17.46 -1.41 -0.62
CA SER A 57 -18.76 -1.55 -1.28
C SER A 57 -19.77 -0.58 -0.68
N SER A 58 -19.85 -0.44 0.64
CA SER A 58 -20.77 0.53 1.27
C SER A 58 -20.41 1.99 0.99
N LEU A 59 -19.13 2.31 0.78
CA LEU A 59 -18.70 3.64 0.37
C LEU A 59 -19.03 3.96 -1.09
N LEU A 60 -19.08 2.97 -1.99
CA LEU A 60 -19.32 3.17 -3.42
C LEU A 60 -20.77 2.96 -3.85
N ASP A 61 -21.47 2.05 -3.19
CA ASP A 61 -22.80 1.64 -3.59
C ASP A 61 -23.83 2.77 -3.43
N ALA A 62 -24.78 2.79 -4.36
CA ALA A 62 -25.91 3.70 -4.32
C ALA A 62 -26.70 3.57 -3.02
N HIS A 63 -27.10 4.70 -2.45
CA HIS A 63 -28.21 4.72 -1.51
C HIS A 63 -29.53 4.51 -2.25
N GLU A 64 -30.57 4.02 -1.56
CA GLU A 64 -31.87 3.68 -2.16
C GLU A 64 -32.46 4.84 -2.98
N ASP A 65 -32.27 6.07 -2.52
CA ASP A 65 -32.81 7.30 -3.11
C ASP A 65 -31.96 7.88 -4.28
N ASP A 66 -30.82 7.26 -4.63
CA ASP A 66 -29.98 7.74 -5.75
C ASP A 66 -30.36 7.05 -7.06
N ASP A 67 -31.17 7.73 -7.88
CA ASP A 67 -31.61 7.27 -9.19
C ASP A 67 -30.47 7.01 -10.18
N LYS A 68 -29.32 7.69 -10.03
CA LYS A 68 -28.14 7.53 -10.88
C LYS A 68 -27.08 6.62 -10.28
N GLY A 69 -27.27 6.23 -9.03
CA GLY A 69 -26.33 5.42 -8.28
C GLY A 69 -26.10 4.05 -8.92
N LYS A 70 -24.92 3.50 -8.66
CA LYS A 70 -24.48 2.20 -9.16
C LYS A 70 -24.02 1.30 -8.02
N HIS A 71 -24.03 -0.01 -8.26
CA HIS A 71 -23.47 -1.02 -7.38
C HIS A 71 -22.43 -1.84 -8.15
N PHE A 72 -21.31 -2.14 -7.53
CA PHE A 72 -20.16 -2.71 -8.23
C PHE A 72 -19.78 -4.07 -7.66
N ASP A 73 -19.35 -4.98 -8.53
CA ASP A 73 -18.51 -6.07 -8.06
C ASP A 73 -17.17 -5.46 -7.62
N LEU A 74 -16.64 -5.89 -6.49
CA LEU A 74 -15.27 -5.57 -6.10
C LEU A 74 -14.42 -6.81 -6.25
N ILE A 75 -13.44 -6.74 -7.13
CA ILE A 75 -12.47 -7.81 -7.38
C ILE A 75 -11.14 -7.37 -6.80
N SER A 76 -10.50 -8.24 -6.04
CA SER A 76 -9.11 -8.07 -5.64
C SER A 76 -8.35 -9.35 -5.94
N PHE A 77 -7.06 -9.25 -6.22
CA PHE A 77 -6.26 -10.41 -6.61
C PHE A 77 -4.83 -10.31 -6.13
N ASP A 78 -4.23 -11.46 -5.87
CA ASP A 78 -2.79 -11.53 -5.61
C ASP A 78 -2.06 -11.48 -6.96
N PRO A 79 -1.20 -10.49 -7.23
CA PRO A 79 -0.43 -10.50 -8.46
C PRO A 79 0.43 -11.76 -8.59
N ARG A 80 0.85 -12.07 -9.81
CA ARG A 80 1.76 -13.19 -10.08
C ARG A 80 2.98 -13.17 -9.14
N GLY A 81 3.32 -14.32 -8.58
CA GLY A 81 4.43 -14.44 -7.63
C GLY A 81 4.12 -14.02 -6.18
N ILE A 82 2.93 -13.47 -5.90
CA ILE A 82 2.52 -13.00 -4.56
C ILE A 82 1.44 -13.92 -3.99
N GLY A 83 1.46 -14.13 -2.67
CA GLY A 83 0.35 -14.66 -1.90
C GLY A 83 -0.10 -16.04 -2.34
N LEU A 84 -1.37 -16.17 -2.69
CA LEU A 84 -1.97 -17.43 -3.12
C LEU A 84 -1.80 -17.70 -4.62
N SER A 85 -1.28 -16.74 -5.39
CA SER A 85 -0.98 -16.94 -6.80
C SER A 85 0.23 -17.87 -6.98
N THR A 86 0.16 -18.74 -8.01
CA THR A 86 1.19 -19.76 -8.24
C THR A 86 1.76 -19.70 -9.67
N PRO A 87 3.06 -19.98 -9.85
CA PRO A 87 4.09 -20.17 -8.79
C PRO A 87 4.37 -18.89 -7.98
N ARG A 88 4.81 -19.05 -6.72
CA ARG A 88 5.18 -17.95 -5.82
C ARG A 88 6.65 -17.57 -5.99
N VAL A 89 6.99 -16.30 -5.78
CA VAL A 89 8.38 -15.88 -5.61
C VAL A 89 8.89 -16.43 -4.27
N ALA A 90 10.07 -17.04 -4.29
CA ALA A 90 10.76 -17.49 -3.09
C ALA A 90 12.28 -17.41 -3.27
N CYS A 91 12.97 -16.84 -2.30
CA CYS A 91 14.44 -16.75 -2.26
C CYS A 91 15.07 -17.83 -1.36
N PHE A 92 14.30 -18.43 -0.45
CA PHE A 92 14.76 -19.45 0.51
C PHE A 92 14.28 -20.87 0.14
N GLN A 93 14.24 -21.19 -1.16
CA GLN A 93 13.73 -22.48 -1.67
C GLN A 93 12.30 -22.80 -1.17
N GLY A 94 11.49 -21.76 -0.94
CA GLY A 94 10.14 -21.90 -0.40
C GLY A 94 10.06 -22.27 1.08
N ASN A 95 11.16 -22.20 1.84
CA ASN A 95 11.18 -22.48 3.28
C ASN A 95 10.77 -21.22 4.08
N PRO A 96 9.54 -21.18 4.63
CA PRO A 96 9.03 -19.99 5.34
C PRO A 96 9.71 -19.74 6.69
N ILE A 97 10.39 -20.75 7.25
CA ILE A 97 11.14 -20.59 8.51
C ILE A 97 12.46 -19.86 8.25
N LEU A 98 13.18 -20.24 7.19
CA LEU A 98 14.42 -19.55 6.83
C LEU A 98 14.16 -18.09 6.42
N GLU A 99 13.05 -17.84 5.71
CA GLU A 99 12.59 -16.48 5.38
C GLU A 99 12.36 -15.64 6.65
N GLN A 100 11.59 -16.16 7.63
CA GLN A 100 11.32 -15.46 8.89
C GLN A 100 12.59 -15.23 9.72
N VAL A 101 13.44 -16.26 9.86
CA VAL A 101 14.71 -16.14 10.58
C VAL A 101 15.61 -15.10 9.94
N TRP A 102 15.60 -15.00 8.61
CA TRP A 102 16.34 -13.94 7.91
C TRP A 102 15.78 -12.56 8.22
N GLY A 103 14.45 -12.40 8.20
CA GLY A 103 13.78 -11.14 8.56
C GLY A 103 14.11 -10.67 9.98
N ILE A 104 14.07 -11.57 10.97
CA ILE A 104 14.43 -11.25 12.36
C ILE A 104 15.89 -10.80 12.47
N ARG A 105 16.82 -11.48 11.77
CA ARG A 105 18.24 -11.11 11.76
C ARG A 105 18.50 -9.75 11.12
N ASP A 106 17.74 -9.41 10.09
CA ASP A 106 17.83 -8.12 9.40
C ASP A 106 17.27 -7.01 10.30
N TRP A 107 16.10 -7.25 10.90
CA TRP A 107 15.44 -6.32 11.82
C TRP A 107 16.30 -5.96 13.04
N GLU A 108 16.93 -6.96 13.66
CA GLU A 108 17.79 -6.77 14.85
C GLU A 108 19.04 -5.93 14.56
N LEU A 109 19.56 -5.96 13.32
CA LEU A 109 20.66 -5.08 12.93
C LEU A 109 20.22 -3.63 12.76
N GLY A 110 18.94 -3.43 12.48
CA GLY A 110 18.32 -2.16 12.16
C GLY A 110 18.78 -1.58 10.82
N SER A 111 18.56 -0.28 10.64
CA SER A 111 19.07 0.44 9.46
C SER A 111 20.61 0.42 9.39
N PHE A 112 21.18 0.67 8.21
CA PHE A 112 22.65 0.72 8.04
C PHE A 112 23.33 1.82 8.87
N SER A 113 22.58 2.83 9.35
CA SER A 113 23.08 3.91 10.19
C SER A 113 23.05 3.59 11.69
N ALA A 114 22.44 2.45 12.08
CA ALA A 114 22.16 2.11 13.47
C ALA A 114 23.44 1.96 14.32
N SER A 115 24.51 1.39 13.75
CA SER A 115 25.82 1.23 14.39
C SER A 115 26.97 1.23 13.38
N ASP A 116 28.21 1.34 13.86
CA ASP A 116 29.44 1.28 13.05
C ASP A 116 29.66 -0.08 12.36
N ILE A 117 29.01 -1.15 12.85
CA ILE A 117 29.07 -2.50 12.28
C ILE A 117 27.85 -2.86 11.40
N ALA A 118 26.74 -2.13 11.52
CA ALA A 118 25.48 -2.47 10.84
C ALA A 118 25.65 -2.48 9.32
N PHE A 119 26.23 -1.42 8.75
CA PHE A 119 26.39 -1.28 7.30
C PHE A 119 27.16 -2.46 6.67
N GLY A 120 28.31 -2.84 7.25
CA GLY A 120 29.12 -3.93 6.73
C GLY A 120 28.40 -5.28 6.76
N ARG A 121 27.61 -5.55 7.81
CA ARG A 121 26.79 -6.76 7.94
C ARG A 121 25.61 -6.76 6.98
N LEU A 122 24.84 -5.69 6.94
CA LEU A 122 23.67 -5.56 6.04
C LEU A 122 24.09 -5.64 4.58
N TRP A 123 25.24 -5.06 4.21
CA TRP A 123 25.80 -5.22 2.87
C TRP A 123 26.08 -6.69 2.52
N ALA A 124 26.72 -7.43 3.43
CA ALA A 124 27.01 -8.85 3.23
C ALA A 124 25.72 -9.70 3.21
N MET A 125 24.73 -9.35 4.03
CA MET A 125 23.42 -9.99 4.04
C MET A 125 22.65 -9.72 2.74
N SER A 126 22.61 -8.46 2.29
CA SER A 126 22.03 -8.08 0.99
C SER A 126 22.66 -8.89 -0.14
N ARG A 127 24.01 -8.99 -0.17
CA ARG A 127 24.71 -9.81 -1.15
C ARG A 127 24.30 -11.28 -1.09
N ALA A 128 24.34 -11.87 0.11
CA ALA A 128 23.99 -13.27 0.30
C ALA A 128 22.54 -13.56 -0.14
N LYS A 129 21.57 -12.74 0.27
CA LYS A 129 20.16 -12.92 -0.11
C LYS A 129 19.93 -12.65 -1.60
N GLY A 130 20.45 -11.54 -2.10
CA GLY A 130 20.29 -11.09 -3.49
C GLY A 130 20.82 -12.11 -4.48
N GLU A 131 22.12 -12.45 -4.38
CA GLU A 131 22.76 -13.43 -5.28
C GLU A 131 22.10 -14.81 -5.16
N SER A 132 21.82 -15.28 -3.93
CA SER A 132 21.15 -16.58 -3.74
C SER A 132 19.75 -16.61 -4.33
N CYS A 133 19.00 -15.52 -4.24
CA CYS A 133 17.67 -15.44 -4.82
C CYS A 133 17.68 -15.45 -6.36
N THR A 134 18.83 -15.18 -7.00
CA THR A 134 18.97 -15.29 -8.46
C THR A 134 19.35 -16.68 -8.95
N ILE A 135 19.65 -17.62 -8.05
CA ILE A 135 19.95 -18.99 -8.42
C ILE A 135 18.66 -19.64 -8.94
N ILE A 136 18.68 -19.97 -10.23
CA ILE A 136 17.58 -20.64 -10.91
C ILE A 136 17.74 -22.14 -10.67
N THR A 137 16.78 -22.73 -9.95
CA THR A 137 16.74 -24.17 -9.70
C THR A 137 15.86 -24.89 -10.72
N ASP A 138 14.84 -24.22 -11.25
CA ASP A 138 13.84 -24.76 -12.16
C ASP A 138 13.46 -23.71 -13.22
N GLU A 139 13.19 -24.15 -14.46
CA GLU A 139 12.71 -23.30 -15.54
C GLU A 139 11.29 -23.73 -15.99
N PRO A 140 10.38 -22.77 -16.27
CA PRO A 140 10.59 -21.33 -16.21
C PRO A 140 10.56 -20.77 -14.78
N ASP A 141 11.50 -19.89 -14.46
CA ASP A 141 11.54 -19.23 -13.15
C ASP A 141 10.62 -17.99 -13.11
N ILE A 142 9.63 -18.01 -12.20
CA ILE A 142 8.66 -16.91 -12.04
C ILE A 142 9.32 -15.56 -11.83
N LYS A 143 10.49 -15.50 -11.18
CA LYS A 143 11.21 -14.25 -10.89
C LYS A 143 11.53 -13.43 -12.14
N ARG A 144 11.59 -14.06 -13.32
CA ARG A 144 11.79 -13.38 -14.61
C ARG A 144 10.53 -12.75 -15.18
N TYR A 145 9.35 -12.98 -14.59
CA TYR A 145 8.05 -12.65 -15.18
C TYR A 145 7.11 -11.89 -14.23
N VAL A 146 7.62 -11.29 -13.15
CA VAL A 146 6.79 -10.61 -12.11
C VAL A 146 6.72 -9.08 -12.22
N THR A 147 7.31 -8.48 -13.25
CA THR A 147 7.27 -7.02 -13.45
C THR A 147 5.84 -6.49 -13.55
N THR A 148 5.68 -5.22 -13.25
CA THR A 148 4.38 -4.53 -13.31
C THR A 148 3.76 -4.58 -14.70
N ALA A 149 4.57 -4.62 -15.75
CA ALA A 149 4.09 -4.82 -17.13
C ALA A 149 3.32 -6.13 -17.29
N TYR A 150 3.86 -7.21 -16.74
CA TYR A 150 3.22 -8.52 -16.72
C TYR A 150 1.94 -8.53 -15.88
N VAL A 151 1.89 -7.78 -14.77
CA VAL A 151 0.68 -7.60 -13.95
C VAL A 151 -0.39 -6.79 -14.70
N ALA A 152 -0.01 -5.74 -15.45
CA ALA A 152 -0.94 -4.98 -16.28
C ALA A 152 -1.59 -5.87 -17.36
N ARG A 153 -0.83 -6.78 -17.96
CA ARG A 153 -1.37 -7.78 -18.89
C ARG A 153 -2.30 -8.79 -18.22
N ASP A 154 -2.04 -9.15 -16.97
CA ASP A 154 -2.96 -10.00 -16.19
C ASP A 154 -4.28 -9.28 -15.93
N ILE A 155 -4.23 -8.00 -15.55
CA ILE A 155 -5.44 -7.18 -15.36
C ILE A 155 -6.27 -7.12 -16.63
N LEU A 156 -5.63 -6.99 -17.80
CA LEU A 156 -6.30 -7.07 -19.10
C LEU A 156 -7.03 -8.41 -19.28
N GLU A 157 -6.43 -9.53 -18.86
CA GLU A 157 -7.10 -10.84 -18.90
C GLU A 157 -8.27 -10.92 -17.93
N ILE A 158 -8.10 -10.40 -16.70
CA ILE A 158 -9.12 -10.42 -15.64
C ILE A 158 -10.39 -9.69 -16.12
N ILE A 159 -10.26 -8.51 -16.74
CA ILE A 159 -11.43 -7.76 -17.22
C ILE A 159 -12.15 -8.45 -18.37
N GLU A 160 -11.43 -9.11 -19.28
CA GLU A 160 -12.04 -9.90 -20.37
C GLU A 160 -12.79 -11.11 -19.81
N LYS A 161 -12.17 -11.84 -18.87
CA LYS A 161 -12.78 -13.01 -18.23
C LYS A 161 -13.98 -12.63 -17.37
N HIS A 162 -13.95 -11.48 -16.71
CA HIS A 162 -15.12 -10.95 -16.02
C HIS A 162 -16.25 -10.60 -17.01
N GLY A 163 -15.93 -9.98 -18.14
CA GLY A 163 -16.90 -9.72 -19.23
C GLY A 163 -17.59 -11.00 -19.72
N GLU A 164 -16.80 -12.03 -20.04
CA GLU A 164 -17.32 -13.37 -20.42
C GLU A 164 -18.24 -13.96 -19.35
N TRP A 165 -17.82 -13.87 -18.08
CA TRP A 165 -18.60 -14.38 -16.95
C TRP A 165 -19.91 -13.60 -16.78
N ARG A 166 -19.88 -12.27 -16.89
CA ARG A 166 -21.03 -11.37 -16.74
C ARG A 166 -22.13 -11.72 -17.74
N GLU A 167 -21.78 -11.92 -19.01
CA GLU A 167 -22.74 -12.30 -20.06
C GLU A 167 -23.38 -13.68 -19.80
N LYS A 168 -22.57 -14.66 -19.40
CA LYS A 168 -23.05 -16.01 -19.04
C LYS A 168 -23.99 -15.96 -17.85
N GLU A 169 -23.64 -15.21 -16.81
CA GLU A 169 -24.46 -15.07 -15.61
C GLU A 169 -25.77 -14.35 -15.90
N ALA A 170 -25.75 -13.30 -16.71
CA ALA A 170 -26.96 -12.64 -17.17
C ALA A 170 -27.86 -13.62 -17.94
N THR A 171 -27.30 -14.39 -18.87
CA THR A 171 -28.04 -15.41 -19.62
C THR A 171 -28.70 -16.43 -18.69
N ARG A 172 -27.98 -16.91 -17.67
CA ARG A 172 -28.48 -17.84 -16.66
C ARG A 172 -29.65 -17.24 -15.86
N LEU A 173 -29.51 -16.01 -15.38
CA LEU A 173 -30.54 -15.32 -14.60
C LEU A 173 -31.81 -15.05 -15.42
N LEU A 174 -31.64 -14.72 -16.70
CA LEU A 174 -32.76 -14.45 -17.61
C LEU A 174 -33.49 -15.73 -18.05
N ALA A 175 -32.76 -16.85 -18.20
CA ALA A 175 -33.36 -18.15 -18.53
C ALA A 175 -34.23 -18.72 -17.39
N ASN A 176 -33.92 -18.37 -16.13
CA ASN A 176 -34.62 -18.91 -14.96
C ASN A 176 -35.91 -18.15 -14.58
N LYS A 177 -36.24 -17.01 -15.22
CA LYS A 177 -37.48 -16.28 -14.93
C LYS A 177 -38.67 -16.78 -15.75
N TYR A 178 -39.41 -17.74 -15.20
CA TYR A 178 -40.86 -17.82 -15.39
C TYR A 178 -41.49 -16.63 -14.64
N HIS A 179 -42.21 -15.74 -15.35
CA HIS A 179 -42.92 -14.54 -14.86
C HIS A 179 -42.07 -13.32 -14.45
N ASP A 180 -41.66 -12.50 -15.42
CA ASP A 180 -42.00 -11.06 -15.52
C ASP A 180 -41.39 -10.51 -16.82
N THR A 181 -42.23 -10.25 -17.82
CA THR A 181 -41.86 -9.79 -19.17
C THR A 181 -41.72 -8.27 -19.25
N ARG A 182 -41.14 -7.63 -18.23
CA ARG A 182 -40.60 -6.28 -18.42
C ARG A 182 -39.32 -6.41 -19.23
N GLU A 183 -39.33 -5.79 -20.40
CA GLU A 183 -38.24 -5.75 -21.38
C GLU A 183 -36.89 -5.74 -20.68
N VAL A 184 -36.23 -6.89 -20.71
CA VAL A 184 -34.82 -6.97 -20.34
C VAL A 184 -34.11 -6.30 -21.49
N ASP A 185 -33.83 -5.01 -21.34
CA ASP A 185 -32.92 -4.32 -22.22
C ASP A 185 -31.60 -5.10 -22.18
N ARG A 186 -31.32 -5.85 -23.26
CA ARG A 186 -29.99 -6.41 -23.55
C ARG A 186 -29.07 -5.23 -23.92
N SER A 187 -28.95 -4.31 -22.98
CA SER A 187 -28.14 -3.12 -23.09
C SER A 187 -26.70 -3.54 -23.38
N SER A 188 -25.93 -2.62 -23.96
CA SER A 188 -24.48 -2.80 -24.16
C SER A 188 -23.72 -3.16 -22.87
N GLN A 189 -24.35 -3.00 -21.71
CA GLN A 189 -23.77 -3.26 -20.41
C GLN A 189 -23.63 -4.76 -20.09
N ILE A 190 -24.52 -5.62 -20.62
CA ILE A 190 -24.51 -7.06 -20.32
C ILE A 190 -23.59 -7.82 -21.29
N ASN A 191 -23.66 -7.48 -22.57
CA ASN A 191 -23.00 -8.22 -23.63
C ASN A 191 -21.48 -8.11 -23.52
N TYR A 192 -20.79 -9.25 -23.61
CA TYR A 192 -19.34 -9.28 -23.66
C TYR A 192 -18.87 -8.93 -25.06
N ARG A 193 -17.86 -8.06 -25.15
CA ARG A 193 -17.23 -7.70 -26.42
C ARG A 193 -15.73 -7.96 -26.31
N PRO A 194 -15.25 -9.09 -26.86
CA PRO A 194 -13.83 -9.43 -26.80
C PRO A 194 -12.95 -8.27 -27.25
N GLY A 195 -11.97 -7.90 -26.42
CA GLY A 195 -11.04 -6.82 -26.73
C GLY A 195 -11.55 -5.42 -26.41
N GLN A 196 -12.78 -5.26 -25.91
CA GLN A 196 -13.41 -3.95 -25.67
C GLN A 196 -13.77 -3.68 -24.20
N GLU A 197 -13.58 -4.65 -23.28
CA GLU A 197 -13.88 -4.44 -21.85
C GLU A 197 -13.00 -3.34 -21.26
N LYS A 198 -13.55 -2.43 -20.46
CA LYS A 198 -12.77 -1.33 -19.87
C LYS A 198 -12.50 -1.57 -18.39
N LEU A 199 -11.32 -1.19 -17.95
CA LEU A 199 -10.90 -1.31 -16.56
C LEU A 199 -11.57 -0.25 -15.69
N LEU A 200 -12.28 -0.69 -14.64
CA LEU A 200 -12.53 0.13 -13.45
C LEU A 200 -11.55 -0.32 -12.37
N TYR A 201 -10.82 0.62 -11.77
CA TYR A 201 -9.70 0.28 -10.90
C TYR A 201 -9.50 1.32 -9.80
N TRP A 202 -9.21 0.84 -8.59
CA TRP A 202 -8.74 1.64 -7.48
C TRP A 202 -7.45 1.05 -6.94
N GLY A 203 -6.33 1.70 -7.25
CA GLY A 203 -5.00 1.31 -6.80
C GLY A 203 -4.50 2.26 -5.75
N PHE A 204 -3.91 1.70 -4.70
CA PHE A 204 -3.28 2.46 -3.62
C PHE A 204 -1.77 2.26 -3.64
N SER A 205 -1.00 3.30 -3.28
CA SER A 205 0.45 3.17 -3.13
C SER A 205 1.10 2.62 -4.41
N TYR A 206 1.91 1.56 -4.34
CA TYR A 206 2.42 0.85 -5.53
C TYR A 206 1.33 0.37 -6.53
N GLY A 207 0.09 0.17 -6.08
CA GLY A 207 -1.04 -0.06 -6.97
C GLY A 207 -1.25 1.09 -7.97
N THR A 208 -0.87 2.31 -7.62
CA THR A 208 -0.87 3.45 -8.56
C THR A 208 0.16 3.29 -9.68
N TYR A 209 1.31 2.64 -9.41
CA TYR A 209 2.29 2.28 -10.43
C TYR A 209 1.74 1.20 -11.37
N ILE A 210 1.02 0.21 -10.83
CA ILE A 210 0.28 -0.79 -11.64
C ILE A 210 -0.78 -0.11 -12.53
N GLY A 211 -1.59 0.77 -11.96
CA GLY A 211 -2.64 1.50 -12.69
C GLY A 211 -2.07 2.42 -13.78
N SER A 212 -0.98 3.13 -13.48
CA SER A 212 -0.27 3.99 -14.45
C SER A 212 0.36 3.17 -15.59
N THR A 213 0.95 2.02 -15.26
CA THR A 213 1.50 1.08 -16.26
C THR A 213 0.39 0.52 -17.15
N PHE A 214 -0.76 0.14 -16.57
CA PHE A 214 -1.92 -0.30 -17.35
C PHE A 214 -2.41 0.80 -18.29
N ALA A 215 -2.55 2.04 -17.80
CA ALA A 215 -2.97 3.17 -18.63
C ALA A 215 -2.00 3.41 -19.79
N ALA A 216 -0.70 3.29 -19.55
CA ALA A 216 0.33 3.49 -20.57
C ALA A 216 0.38 2.36 -21.62
N MET A 217 0.22 1.11 -21.20
CA MET A 217 0.27 -0.05 -22.10
C MET A 217 -1.06 -0.29 -22.84
N TYR A 218 -2.18 0.05 -22.21
CA TYR A 218 -3.54 -0.23 -22.70
C TYR A 218 -4.46 1.00 -22.59
N PRO A 219 -4.10 2.16 -23.18
CA PRO A 219 -4.85 3.42 -23.00
C PRO A 219 -6.32 3.31 -23.42
N ASP A 220 -6.61 2.55 -24.49
CA ASP A 220 -7.97 2.33 -24.99
C ASP A 220 -8.87 1.52 -24.05
N ARG A 221 -8.23 0.80 -23.11
CA ARG A 221 -8.87 -0.09 -22.14
C ARG A 221 -9.09 0.59 -20.79
N VAL A 222 -8.76 1.87 -20.66
CA VAL A 222 -9.03 2.68 -19.47
C VAL A 222 -10.51 3.06 -19.42
N GLY A 223 -11.18 2.65 -18.34
CA GLY A 223 -12.57 2.99 -18.03
C GLY A 223 -12.66 4.08 -16.97
N ARG A 224 -12.38 3.72 -15.71
CA ARG A 224 -12.34 4.65 -14.57
C ARG A 224 -11.26 4.19 -13.60
N LEU A 225 -10.16 4.93 -13.56
CA LEU A 225 -9.03 4.64 -12.67
C LEU A 225 -9.00 5.71 -11.58
N VAL A 226 -8.93 5.26 -10.33
CA VAL A 226 -8.58 6.06 -9.15
C VAL A 226 -7.21 5.61 -8.68
N LEU A 227 -6.25 6.52 -8.69
CA LEU A 227 -4.88 6.29 -8.24
C LEU A 227 -4.66 7.10 -6.95
N ASP A 228 -4.51 6.41 -5.83
CA ASP A 228 -4.54 7.01 -4.49
C ASP A 228 -3.23 6.79 -3.73
N GLY A 229 -2.57 7.87 -3.32
CA GLY A 229 -1.19 7.82 -2.82
C GLY A 229 -0.25 7.50 -3.99
N VAL A 230 -0.07 8.46 -4.88
CA VAL A 230 0.49 8.26 -6.22
C VAL A 230 2.01 8.12 -6.22
N VAL A 231 2.51 7.05 -6.84
CA VAL A 231 3.93 6.81 -7.11
C VAL A 231 4.38 7.60 -8.35
N ASP A 232 5.52 8.29 -8.25
CA ASP A 232 6.19 8.85 -9.44
C ASP A 232 6.86 7.72 -10.23
N VAL A 233 6.35 7.45 -11.44
CA VAL A 233 6.84 6.36 -12.29
C VAL A 233 8.33 6.47 -12.62
N ILE A 234 8.88 7.69 -12.71
CA ILE A 234 10.30 7.89 -13.03
C ILE A 234 11.17 7.60 -11.81
N ASP A 235 10.80 8.15 -10.65
CA ASP A 235 11.51 7.93 -9.38
C ASP A 235 11.49 6.43 -9.00
N ASN A 236 10.37 5.74 -9.25
CA ASN A 236 10.25 4.30 -9.06
C ASN A 236 11.14 3.47 -10.00
N LEU A 237 11.21 3.82 -11.29
CA LEU A 237 12.12 3.16 -12.24
C LEU A 237 13.59 3.33 -11.82
N GLN A 238 13.96 4.51 -11.31
CA GLN A 238 15.33 4.81 -10.89
C GLN A 238 15.69 4.25 -9.50
N ILE A 239 14.71 3.75 -8.76
CA ILE A 239 14.86 3.24 -7.39
C ILE A 239 15.52 4.30 -6.49
N THR A 240 15.22 5.58 -6.72
CA THR A 240 15.81 6.71 -5.98
C THR A 240 14.96 7.12 -4.79
N TRP A 241 13.63 7.20 -4.96
CA TRP A 241 12.67 7.65 -3.94
C TRP A 241 13.02 9.03 -3.35
N TYR A 242 13.78 9.84 -4.08
CA TYR A 242 14.13 11.18 -3.62
C TYR A 242 12.92 12.08 -3.55
N THR A 243 11.92 11.84 -4.39
CA THR A 243 10.68 12.59 -4.34
C THR A 243 9.70 11.99 -3.35
N ASP A 244 9.74 10.68 -3.10
CA ASP A 244 8.80 9.97 -2.24
C ASP A 244 8.85 10.35 -0.75
N LEU A 245 9.94 10.97 -0.28
CA LEU A 245 10.09 11.29 1.15
C LEU A 245 10.01 12.77 1.49
N VAL A 246 9.70 13.65 0.52
CA VAL A 246 9.74 15.11 0.74
C VAL A 246 8.67 15.63 1.70
N ASP A 247 7.59 14.88 1.93
CA ASP A 247 6.52 15.23 2.88
C ASP A 247 6.58 14.41 4.18
N THR A 248 7.56 13.52 4.36
CA THR A 248 7.70 12.76 5.62
C THR A 248 7.82 13.68 6.82
N GLU A 249 8.71 14.67 6.75
CA GLU A 249 8.94 15.58 7.86
C GLU A 249 7.72 16.47 8.15
N LYS A 250 6.88 16.76 7.14
CA LYS A 250 5.58 17.43 7.38
C LYS A 250 4.64 16.56 8.23
N THR A 251 4.63 15.25 7.94
CA THR A 251 3.84 14.28 8.72
C THR A 251 4.38 14.18 10.15
N MET A 252 5.71 14.11 10.32
CA MET A 252 6.34 14.08 11.64
C MET A 252 6.09 15.37 12.43
N ASP A 253 6.22 16.53 11.80
CA ASP A 253 5.94 17.80 12.44
C ASP A 253 4.45 17.92 12.84
N SER A 254 3.53 17.30 12.08
CA SER A 254 2.12 17.23 12.47
C SER A 254 1.90 16.45 13.77
N PHE A 255 2.66 15.38 14.04
CA PHE A 255 2.60 14.66 15.31
C PHE A 255 2.92 15.59 16.49
N TYR A 256 3.99 16.38 16.37
CA TYR A 256 4.39 17.31 17.40
C TYR A 256 3.32 18.39 17.65
N HIS A 257 2.70 18.89 16.58
CA HIS A 257 1.65 19.90 16.67
C HIS A 257 0.38 19.33 17.31
N TYR A 258 -0.19 18.25 16.75
CA TYR A 258 -1.42 17.66 17.25
C TYR A 258 -1.28 17.16 18.71
N CYS A 259 -0.15 16.57 19.08
CA CYS A 259 0.09 16.18 20.46
C CYS A 259 0.11 17.38 21.42
N ALA A 260 0.81 18.46 21.04
CA ALA A 260 0.88 19.67 21.87
C ALA A 260 -0.48 20.36 21.99
N GLU A 261 -1.24 20.44 20.90
CA GLU A 261 -2.58 21.01 20.85
C GLU A 261 -3.59 20.21 21.70
N ALA A 262 -3.52 18.87 21.63
CA ALA A 262 -4.39 18.00 22.41
C ALA A 262 -4.20 18.16 23.94
N GLY A 263 -3.00 18.53 24.38
CA GLY A 263 -2.70 18.82 25.78
C GLY A 263 -2.84 17.62 26.73
N TYR A 264 -2.68 17.88 28.03
CA TYR A 264 -2.79 16.86 29.07
C TYR A 264 -4.25 16.66 29.49
N PRO A 265 -4.72 15.41 29.73
CA PRO A 265 -3.99 14.13 29.66
C PRO A 265 -4.04 13.45 28.28
N THR A 266 -4.64 14.08 27.26
CA THR A 266 -4.91 13.48 25.95
C THR A 266 -3.64 13.03 25.22
N CYS A 267 -2.58 13.85 25.25
CA CYS A 267 -1.25 13.43 24.80
C CYS A 267 -0.30 13.22 25.97
N ALA A 268 0.23 12.00 26.14
CA ALA A 268 1.14 11.65 27.23
C ALA A 268 2.51 12.35 27.20
N LEU A 269 2.85 13.02 26.09
CA LEU A 269 4.05 13.85 25.97
C LEU A 269 3.82 15.33 26.36
N THR A 270 2.66 15.64 26.92
CA THR A 270 2.34 16.97 27.46
C THR A 270 2.25 16.96 28.97
N ASN A 271 2.53 18.11 29.58
CA ASN A 271 2.56 18.29 31.03
C ASN A 271 1.22 18.87 31.53
N PRO A 272 0.80 18.56 32.78
CA PRO A 272 -0.42 19.09 33.39
C PRO A 272 -0.44 20.62 33.56
N ASP A 273 0.70 21.29 33.48
CA ASP A 273 0.82 22.74 33.62
C ASP A 273 0.41 23.52 32.35
N GLY A 274 0.12 22.81 31.25
CA GLY A 274 -0.33 23.40 29.99
C GLY A 274 0.78 24.11 29.18
N ASN A 275 2.04 24.05 29.62
CA ASN A 275 3.15 24.80 28.98
C ASN A 275 3.88 24.00 27.88
N THR A 276 3.33 22.86 27.46
CA THR A 276 3.94 22.04 26.41
C THR A 276 3.58 22.59 25.02
N ASN A 277 4.58 22.77 24.16
CA ASN A 277 4.39 23.17 22.76
C ASN A 277 5.01 22.11 21.85
N ALA A 278 4.82 22.23 20.53
CA ALA A 278 5.34 21.26 19.56
C ALA A 278 6.86 21.06 19.67
N THR A 279 7.63 22.11 19.97
CA THR A 279 9.08 22.01 20.16
C THR A 279 9.45 21.14 21.37
N HIS A 280 8.72 21.27 22.48
CA HIS A 280 8.92 20.41 23.65
C HIS A 280 8.63 18.93 23.32
N VAL A 281 7.55 18.64 22.58
CA VAL A 281 7.23 17.27 22.13
C VAL A 281 8.35 16.73 21.24
N LYS A 282 8.79 17.50 20.24
CA LYS A 282 9.89 17.15 19.33
C LYS A 282 11.18 16.81 20.08
N GLN A 283 11.58 17.65 21.03
CA GLN A 283 12.78 17.43 21.83
C GLN A 283 12.71 16.14 22.66
N ARG A 284 11.55 15.86 23.28
CA ARG A 284 11.32 14.62 24.01
C ARG A 284 11.41 13.39 23.11
N THR A 285 10.75 13.42 21.95
CA THR A 285 10.81 12.33 20.98
C THR A 285 12.24 12.04 20.53
N LEU A 286 13.00 13.07 20.13
CA LEU A 286 14.39 12.91 19.70
C LEU A 286 15.29 12.40 20.84
N ALA A 287 15.07 12.85 22.08
CA ALA A 287 15.82 12.37 23.23
C ALA A 287 15.60 10.87 23.49
N VAL A 288 14.37 10.35 23.30
CA VAL A 288 14.11 8.91 23.43
C VAL A 288 14.80 8.12 22.31
N ILE A 289 14.69 8.57 21.06
CA ILE A 289 15.35 7.91 19.90
C ILE A 289 16.86 7.80 20.13
N GLU A 290 17.49 8.90 20.56
CA GLU A 290 18.92 8.95 20.81
C GLU A 290 19.33 8.12 22.03
N LYS A 291 18.55 8.15 23.12
CA LYS A 291 18.81 7.31 24.30
C LYS A 291 18.80 5.83 23.94
N LEU A 292 17.78 5.37 23.21
CA LEU A 292 17.64 3.96 22.82
C LEU A 292 18.75 3.47 21.88
N ARG A 293 19.53 4.38 21.29
CA ARG A 293 20.69 4.01 20.47
C ARG A 293 21.82 3.41 21.31
N TYR A 294 21.98 3.88 22.55
CA TYR A 294 23.06 3.48 23.45
C TYR A 294 22.58 2.67 24.65
N ASP A 295 21.33 2.87 25.06
CA ASP A 295 20.71 2.25 26.24
C ASP A 295 19.32 1.71 25.87
N PRO A 296 19.25 0.54 25.19
CA PRO A 296 17.98 -0.09 24.83
C PRO A 296 17.20 -0.54 26.07
N VAL A 297 15.88 -0.55 25.98
CA VAL A 297 15.01 -0.87 27.13
C VAL A 297 14.80 -2.37 27.23
N ALA A 298 15.21 -2.96 28.36
CA ALA A 298 14.93 -4.35 28.68
C ALA A 298 13.49 -4.53 29.21
N VAL A 299 12.74 -5.46 28.62
CA VAL A 299 11.38 -5.83 29.02
C VAL A 299 11.44 -7.17 29.76
N ILE A 300 11.16 -7.12 31.06
CA ILE A 300 11.28 -8.27 31.96
C ILE A 300 9.93 -8.97 32.09
N GLY A 301 9.86 -10.23 31.69
CA GLY A 301 8.66 -11.04 31.81
C GLY A 301 8.90 -12.49 31.40
N PRO A 302 7.84 -13.33 31.38
CA PRO A 302 7.93 -14.72 30.91
C PRO A 302 8.47 -14.86 29.49
N ASN A 303 8.23 -13.84 28.67
CA ASN A 303 8.82 -13.66 27.34
C ASN A 303 9.71 -12.41 27.41
N PRO A 304 11.01 -12.54 27.73
CA PRO A 304 11.91 -11.39 27.78
C PRO A 304 12.05 -10.76 26.39
N GLU A 305 12.14 -9.44 26.35
CA GLU A 305 12.22 -8.67 25.10
C GLU A 305 13.14 -7.45 25.28
N VAL A 306 13.63 -6.89 24.18
CA VAL A 306 14.44 -5.66 24.16
C VAL A 306 13.85 -4.68 23.15
N ILE A 307 13.79 -3.40 23.50
CA ILE A 307 13.34 -2.33 22.61
C ILE A 307 14.53 -1.45 22.25
N THR A 308 14.83 -1.40 20.95
CA THR A 308 15.96 -0.66 20.37
C THR A 308 15.52 0.68 19.76
N SER A 309 16.50 1.51 19.36
CA SER A 309 16.21 2.73 18.59
C SER A 309 15.57 2.40 17.23
N ASN A 310 15.99 1.31 16.58
CA ASN A 310 15.41 0.88 15.31
C ASN A 310 13.93 0.54 15.46
N ASP A 311 13.58 -0.17 16.53
CA ASP A 311 12.19 -0.52 16.85
C ASP A 311 11.30 0.70 17.00
N LEU A 312 11.77 1.70 17.77
CA LEU A 312 11.04 2.95 17.92
C LEU A 312 10.88 3.67 16.58
N ARG A 313 11.91 3.66 15.72
CA ARG A 313 11.84 4.31 14.40
C ARG A 313 10.88 3.58 13.45
N MET A 314 10.79 2.26 13.52
CA MET A 314 9.77 1.49 12.80
C MET A 314 8.36 1.77 13.33
N LEU A 315 8.18 1.93 14.64
CA LEU A 315 6.91 2.36 15.25
C LEU A 315 6.54 3.80 14.85
N ILE A 316 7.51 4.72 14.80
CA ILE A 316 7.31 6.08 14.29
C ILE A 316 6.85 6.01 12.84
N PHE A 317 7.54 5.25 11.98
CA PHE A 317 7.16 5.14 10.58
C PHE A 317 5.74 4.57 10.39
N SER A 318 5.41 3.50 11.11
CA SER A 318 4.04 2.96 11.16
C SER A 318 3.02 4.02 11.59
N SER A 319 3.40 4.89 12.54
CA SER A 319 2.54 5.96 13.02
C SER A 319 2.34 7.09 12.01
N LEU A 320 3.39 7.44 11.26
CA LEU A 320 3.29 8.39 10.16
C LEU A 320 2.39 7.86 9.04
N TYR A 321 2.39 6.55 8.81
CA TYR A 321 1.53 5.92 7.80
C TYR A 321 0.04 6.11 8.12
N LYS A 322 -0.35 6.09 9.41
CA LYS A 322 -1.73 6.23 9.91
C LYS A 322 -1.84 7.17 11.13
N PRO A 323 -1.65 8.49 10.93
CA PRO A 323 -1.56 9.47 12.00
C PRO A 323 -2.73 9.46 12.97
N VAL A 324 -3.94 9.44 12.42
CA VAL A 324 -5.21 9.57 13.15
C VAL A 324 -5.23 8.49 14.24
N LYS A 325 -5.12 7.21 13.88
CA LYS A 325 -5.13 6.09 14.84
C LYS A 325 -3.86 5.99 15.69
N MET A 326 -2.68 6.22 15.11
CA MET A 326 -1.42 5.80 15.72
C MET A 326 -0.69 6.87 16.52
N PHE A 327 -0.96 8.17 16.31
CA PHE A 327 -0.32 9.22 17.09
C PHE A 327 -0.61 9.14 18.60
N PRO A 328 -1.85 8.85 19.06
CA PRO A 328 -2.09 8.60 20.48
C PRO A 328 -1.29 7.43 21.04
N VAL A 329 -1.18 6.35 20.25
CA VAL A 329 -0.40 5.16 20.61
C VAL A 329 1.09 5.52 20.72
N LEU A 330 1.64 6.21 19.72
CA LEU A 330 3.03 6.66 19.70
C LEU A 330 3.36 7.57 20.89
N ALA A 331 2.49 8.52 21.22
CA ALA A 331 2.68 9.40 22.37
C ALA A 331 2.77 8.62 23.68
N ASN A 332 1.89 7.64 23.89
CA ASN A 332 1.91 6.77 25.05
C ASN A 332 3.18 5.90 25.09
N THR A 333 3.55 5.30 23.96
CA THR A 333 4.77 4.48 23.85
C THR A 333 6.02 5.29 24.13
N LEU A 334 6.14 6.51 23.59
CA LEU A 334 7.26 7.40 23.90
C LEU A 334 7.33 7.77 25.39
N ALA A 335 6.19 8.09 26.01
CA ALA A 335 6.12 8.40 27.43
C ALA A 335 6.45 7.20 28.35
N ASP A 336 6.12 5.97 27.92
CA ASP A 336 6.51 4.74 28.61
C ASP A 336 8.02 4.50 28.50
N LEU A 337 8.59 4.67 27.30
CA LEU A 337 10.01 4.48 27.03
C LEU A 337 10.89 5.50 27.78
N GLU A 338 10.43 6.75 27.94
CA GLU A 338 11.10 7.75 28.80
C GLU A 338 11.29 7.26 30.24
N LYS A 339 10.33 6.45 30.74
CA LYS A 339 10.35 5.87 32.09
C LYS A 339 11.06 4.52 32.15
N GLY A 340 11.61 4.04 31.02
CA GLY A 340 12.24 2.72 30.92
C GLY A 340 11.25 1.57 30.87
N ASN A 341 9.99 1.81 30.50
CA ASN A 341 8.98 0.77 30.32
C ASN A 341 8.80 0.47 28.83
N GLY A 342 9.25 -0.70 28.37
CA GLY A 342 9.13 -1.12 26.97
C GLY A 342 7.92 -2.03 26.70
N SER A 343 7.05 -2.29 27.68
CA SER A 343 6.03 -3.34 27.59
C SER A 343 5.03 -3.11 26.46
N SER A 344 4.57 -1.87 26.25
CA SER A 344 3.64 -1.51 25.19
C SER A 344 4.28 -1.65 23.79
N ALA A 345 5.53 -1.20 23.64
CA ALA A 345 6.30 -1.40 22.42
C ALA A 345 6.52 -2.88 22.10
N ALA A 346 6.93 -3.69 23.10
CA ALA A 346 7.14 -5.13 22.95
C ALA A 346 5.89 -5.86 22.45
N GLN A 347 4.71 -5.49 22.97
CA GLN A 347 3.46 -6.07 22.51
C GLN A 347 3.19 -5.76 21.03
N MET A 348 3.42 -4.52 20.60
CA MET A 348 3.21 -4.10 19.21
C MET A 348 4.23 -4.73 18.25
N LEU A 349 5.47 -4.94 18.70
CA LEU A 349 6.57 -5.45 17.88
C LEU A 349 6.68 -6.98 17.87
N ARG A 350 5.90 -7.67 18.72
CA ARG A 350 5.88 -9.13 18.78
C ARG A 350 5.77 -9.82 17.41
N PRO A 351 4.95 -9.36 16.44
CA PRO A 351 4.88 -9.99 15.12
C PRO A 351 6.20 -9.96 14.32
N TYR A 352 7.15 -9.09 14.65
CA TYR A 352 8.46 -8.99 13.98
C TYR A 352 9.60 -9.62 14.79
N HIS A 353 9.45 -9.70 16.11
CA HIS A 353 10.47 -10.27 17.00
C HIS A 353 10.24 -11.77 17.26
N SER A 354 9.11 -12.30 16.81
CA SER A 354 8.76 -13.70 17.00
C SER A 354 8.57 -14.44 15.69
N MET A 355 8.85 -15.74 15.73
CA MET A 355 8.52 -16.64 14.65
C MET A 355 7.11 -17.20 14.85
N GLU A 356 6.38 -17.29 13.75
CA GLU A 356 5.09 -17.99 13.71
C GLU A 356 5.18 -19.20 12.78
N CYS A 357 4.71 -20.35 13.26
CA CYS A 357 4.60 -21.57 12.45
C CYS A 357 3.40 -21.49 11.50
N ARG A 358 3.45 -20.59 10.52
CA ARG A 358 2.42 -20.45 9.47
C ARG A 358 2.85 -21.17 8.18
N ALA A 359 1.89 -21.78 7.48
CA ALA A 359 2.12 -22.37 6.18
C ALA A 359 2.55 -21.30 5.15
N ALA A 360 3.41 -21.69 4.19
CA ALA A 360 3.88 -20.86 3.07
C ALA A 360 2.74 -20.12 2.32
N SER A 361 1.60 -20.77 2.16
CA SER A 361 0.42 -20.26 1.45
C SER A 361 -0.75 -20.05 2.43
N SER A 362 -0.59 -19.16 3.40
CA SER A 362 -1.66 -18.83 4.35
C SER A 362 -2.36 -17.54 3.93
N VAL A 363 -3.69 -17.55 3.93
CA VAL A 363 -4.53 -16.34 3.84
C VAL A 363 -4.26 -15.37 4.98
N GLU A 364 -3.69 -15.82 6.10
CA GLU A 364 -3.32 -14.93 7.21
C GLU A 364 -2.11 -14.07 6.90
N ARG A 365 -1.28 -14.46 5.92
CA ARG A 365 -0.19 -13.61 5.44
C ARG A 365 -0.77 -12.45 4.63
N VAL A 366 -0.14 -11.30 4.80
CA VAL A 366 -0.58 -10.04 4.18
C VAL A 366 0.47 -9.47 3.24
N PHE A 367 1.72 -9.95 3.33
CA PHE A 367 2.86 -9.39 2.61
C PHE A 367 3.95 -10.44 2.38
N ASP A 368 4.59 -10.40 1.21
CA ASP A 368 5.71 -11.26 0.83
C ASP A 368 6.97 -10.42 0.53
N LEU A 369 7.96 -10.44 1.44
CA LEU A 369 9.19 -9.63 1.34
C LEU A 369 10.08 -10.08 0.16
N ASP A 370 10.13 -11.38 -0.13
CA ASP A 370 10.86 -11.89 -1.29
C ASP A 370 10.23 -11.38 -2.59
N ALA A 371 8.90 -11.36 -2.68
CA ALA A 371 8.19 -10.81 -3.83
C ALA A 371 8.44 -9.30 -3.96
N GLN A 372 8.36 -8.54 -2.86
CA GLN A 372 8.70 -7.12 -2.87
C GLN A 372 10.09 -6.88 -3.44
N THR A 373 11.10 -7.62 -2.96
CA THR A 373 12.49 -7.50 -3.44
C THR A 373 12.56 -7.76 -4.94
N VAL A 374 12.07 -8.92 -5.39
CA VAL A 374 12.18 -9.31 -6.81
C VAL A 374 11.43 -8.35 -7.73
N ILE A 375 10.22 -7.92 -7.35
CA ILE A 375 9.41 -7.00 -8.15
C ILE A 375 10.11 -5.65 -8.25
N THR A 376 10.46 -5.02 -7.11
CA THR A 376 11.14 -3.71 -7.11
C THR A 376 12.42 -3.74 -7.94
N CYS A 377 13.25 -4.78 -7.76
CA CYS A 377 14.53 -4.85 -8.48
C CYS A 377 14.37 -5.15 -9.97
N THR A 378 13.31 -5.85 -10.40
CA THR A 378 13.08 -6.16 -11.82
C THR A 378 12.27 -5.10 -12.55
N ASP A 379 11.45 -4.32 -11.85
CA ASP A 379 10.76 -3.15 -12.40
C ASP A 379 11.68 -1.94 -12.52
N GLY A 380 12.64 -1.77 -11.62
CA GLY A 380 13.60 -0.66 -11.67
C GLY A 380 14.89 -0.98 -12.42
N ASP A 381 15.74 0.05 -12.54
CA ASP A 381 17.02 0.03 -13.23
C ASP A 381 18.04 -0.94 -12.64
N ASP A 382 18.98 -1.36 -13.47
CA ASP A 382 20.05 -2.24 -13.05
C ASP A 382 21.05 -1.47 -12.18
N LEU A 383 21.15 -1.88 -10.92
CA LEU A 383 22.00 -1.27 -9.90
C LEU A 383 23.26 -2.09 -9.60
N THR A 384 23.55 -3.15 -10.37
CA THR A 384 24.67 -4.07 -10.08
C THR A 384 26.05 -3.45 -10.25
N SER A 385 26.16 -2.28 -10.88
CA SER A 385 27.38 -1.49 -10.97
C SER A 385 27.65 -0.61 -9.74
N MET A 386 26.66 -0.45 -8.85
CA MET A 386 26.76 0.41 -7.67
C MET A 386 27.65 -0.24 -6.60
N ASP A 387 28.64 0.51 -6.10
CA ASP A 387 29.47 0.07 -4.98
C ASP A 387 29.01 0.61 -3.62
N ARG A 388 29.80 0.36 -2.57
CA ARG A 388 29.49 0.82 -1.21
C ARG A 388 29.48 2.33 -1.09
N THR A 389 30.43 3.01 -1.73
CA THR A 389 30.58 4.47 -1.66
C THR A 389 29.47 5.17 -2.42
N ASP A 390 29.07 4.61 -3.57
CA ASP A 390 27.89 5.06 -4.30
C ASP A 390 26.61 4.93 -3.44
N PHE A 391 26.43 3.79 -2.77
CA PHE A 391 25.29 3.56 -1.89
C PHE A 391 25.29 4.51 -0.69
N GLU A 392 26.43 4.71 -0.02
CA GLU A 392 26.55 5.65 1.10
C GLU A 392 26.18 7.08 0.68
N SER A 393 26.60 7.50 -0.52
CA SER A 393 26.26 8.81 -1.08
C SER A 393 24.75 8.95 -1.34
N PHE A 394 24.15 7.92 -1.94
CA PHE A 394 22.70 7.83 -2.14
C PHE A 394 21.95 7.89 -0.80
N ALA A 395 22.36 7.07 0.16
CA ALA A 395 21.67 6.94 1.43
C ALA A 395 21.80 8.20 2.30
N THR A 396 22.97 8.85 2.26
CA THR A 396 23.18 10.17 2.88
C THR A 396 22.23 11.20 2.31
N ARG A 397 22.09 11.24 0.98
CA ARG A 397 21.15 12.16 0.33
C ARG A 397 19.70 11.90 0.75
N LEU A 398 19.31 10.63 0.89
CA LEU A 398 17.95 10.28 1.30
C LEU A 398 17.69 10.65 2.77
N MET A 399 18.68 10.48 3.66
CA MET A 399 18.61 10.94 5.05
C MET A 399 18.60 12.47 5.20
N GLU A 400 19.20 13.22 4.28
CA GLU A 400 19.07 14.69 4.24
C GLU A 400 17.65 15.14 3.89
N ILE A 401 16.97 14.39 3.00
CA ILE A 401 15.59 14.66 2.59
C ILE A 401 14.63 14.31 3.72
N SER A 402 14.83 13.16 4.36
CA SER A 402 13.99 12.65 5.44
C SER A 402 14.85 12.08 6.57
N PRO A 403 15.26 12.91 7.55
CA PRO A 403 16.02 12.44 8.70
C PRO A 403 15.26 11.40 9.53
N THR A 404 13.93 11.39 9.49
CA THR A 404 13.12 10.45 10.28
C THR A 404 13.22 9.01 9.74
N ILE A 405 13.09 8.79 8.42
CA ILE A 405 12.98 7.44 7.83
C ILE A 405 13.84 7.20 6.57
N GLY A 406 14.67 8.15 6.15
CA GLY A 406 15.43 8.06 4.90
C GLY A 406 16.37 6.85 4.82
N ASP A 407 16.96 6.43 5.94
CA ASP A 407 17.79 5.23 6.00
C ASP A 407 16.98 3.92 5.96
N ILE A 408 15.77 3.89 6.50
CA ILE A 408 14.84 2.76 6.39
C ILE A 408 14.52 2.52 4.90
N TRP A 409 14.26 3.59 4.15
CA TRP A 409 13.99 3.51 2.71
C TRP A 409 15.22 3.14 1.88
N ALA A 410 16.40 3.65 2.25
CA ALA A 410 17.61 3.32 1.53
C ALA A 410 17.94 1.82 1.59
N ALA A 411 17.48 1.08 2.61
CA ALA A 411 17.62 -0.38 2.69
C ALA A 411 16.97 -1.09 1.49
N ILE A 412 15.85 -0.57 0.96
CA ILE A 412 15.15 -1.16 -0.19
C ILE A 412 16.07 -1.17 -1.42
N ARG A 413 16.79 -0.06 -1.68
CA ARG A 413 17.75 0.04 -2.79
C ARG A 413 18.93 -0.91 -2.59
N MET A 414 19.39 -1.06 -1.35
CA MET A 414 20.52 -1.95 -1.02
C MET A 414 20.25 -3.39 -1.48
N HIS A 415 19.02 -3.90 -1.36
CA HIS A 415 18.67 -5.24 -1.80
C HIS A 415 18.76 -5.44 -3.32
N CYS A 416 18.60 -4.38 -4.11
CA CYS A 416 18.66 -4.45 -5.57
C CYS A 416 20.07 -4.36 -6.15
N ILE A 417 21.04 -3.83 -5.42
CA ILE A 417 22.45 -3.76 -5.84
C ILE A 417 23.00 -5.16 -6.13
N HIS A 418 22.65 -6.14 -5.30
CA HIS A 418 23.17 -7.51 -5.42
C HIS A 418 22.18 -8.48 -6.10
N TYR A 419 21.21 -7.95 -6.86
CA TYR A 419 20.21 -8.76 -7.55
C TYR A 419 20.42 -8.72 -9.07
N PRO A 420 21.27 -9.57 -9.68
CA PRO A 420 21.57 -9.48 -11.11
C PRO A 420 20.47 -10.01 -12.05
N LEU A 421 19.47 -10.74 -11.55
CA LEU A 421 18.43 -11.33 -12.39
C LEU A 421 17.51 -10.22 -12.93
N ARG A 422 17.29 -10.24 -14.25
CA ARG A 422 16.44 -9.28 -14.97
C ARG A 422 15.22 -9.97 -15.55
N SER A 423 14.13 -9.22 -15.67
CA SER A 423 12.88 -9.73 -16.25
C SER A 423 13.00 -9.93 -17.77
N GLN A 424 12.19 -10.85 -18.30
CA GLN A 424 12.03 -11.02 -19.75
C GLN A 424 11.38 -9.80 -20.41
N TYR A 425 10.55 -9.05 -19.68
CA TYR A 425 9.94 -7.84 -20.18
C TYR A 425 9.72 -6.83 -19.05
N ARG A 426 10.08 -5.58 -19.31
CA ARG A 426 9.91 -4.45 -18.39
C ARG A 426 9.41 -3.26 -19.20
N TYR A 427 8.40 -2.59 -18.69
CA TYR A 427 7.90 -1.36 -19.30
C TYR A 427 8.65 -0.16 -18.71
N ALA A 428 9.35 0.60 -19.55
CA ALA A 428 10.14 1.77 -19.15
C ALA A 428 9.58 3.09 -19.69
N GLY A 429 8.39 3.06 -20.30
CA GLY A 429 7.75 4.19 -20.96
C GLY A 429 7.44 3.93 -22.45
N PRO A 430 6.93 4.94 -23.18
CA PRO A 430 6.69 6.32 -22.74
C PRO A 430 5.59 6.45 -21.67
N TRP A 431 5.66 7.48 -20.83
CA TRP A 431 4.72 7.67 -19.72
C TRP A 431 3.68 8.77 -19.96
N GLU A 432 3.88 9.58 -21.00
CA GLU A 432 2.93 10.55 -21.51
C GLU A 432 1.85 9.85 -22.33
N VAL A 433 0.63 9.79 -21.78
CA VAL A 433 -0.43 8.92 -22.27
C VAL A 433 -1.73 9.70 -22.42
N SER A 434 -2.47 9.39 -23.49
CA SER A 434 -3.84 9.86 -23.69
C SER A 434 -4.81 8.69 -23.45
N PRO A 435 -5.20 8.39 -22.20
CA PRO A 435 -6.10 7.28 -21.90
C PRO A 435 -7.49 7.56 -22.49
N ALA A 436 -8.24 6.50 -22.80
CA ALA A 436 -9.59 6.63 -23.37
C ALA A 436 -10.59 7.35 -22.46
N GLN A 437 -10.32 7.37 -21.15
CA GLN A 437 -11.03 8.16 -20.16
C GLN A 437 -9.99 8.79 -19.22
N PRO A 438 -10.15 10.07 -18.84
CA PRO A 438 -9.25 10.70 -17.90
C PRO A 438 -9.32 10.06 -16.51
N ILE A 439 -8.21 10.16 -15.77
CA ILE A 439 -7.96 9.44 -14.52
C ILE A 439 -8.13 10.39 -13.32
N LEU A 440 -8.61 9.86 -12.20
CA LEU A 440 -8.65 10.57 -10.92
C LEU A 440 -7.39 10.19 -10.12
N LEU A 441 -6.54 11.18 -9.84
CA LEU A 441 -5.38 11.02 -8.97
C LEU A 441 -5.69 11.65 -7.61
N ILE A 442 -5.26 11.03 -6.52
CA ILE A 442 -5.48 11.53 -5.17
C ILE A 442 -4.15 11.57 -4.41
N GLY A 443 -3.86 12.72 -3.80
CA GLY A 443 -2.68 12.90 -2.96
C GLY A 443 -3.05 13.66 -1.67
N ASN A 444 -2.38 13.28 -0.58
CA ASN A 444 -2.56 13.91 0.72
C ASN A 444 -1.57 15.07 0.91
N THR A 445 -1.95 16.14 1.62
CA THR A 445 -1.09 17.32 1.84
C THR A 445 0.20 17.02 2.60
N ALA A 446 0.23 15.95 3.37
CA ALA A 446 1.44 15.41 3.99
C ALA A 446 1.43 13.87 3.96
N ASP A 447 1.69 13.27 2.78
CA ASP A 447 1.88 11.82 2.65
C ASP A 447 3.36 11.45 2.89
N PRO A 448 3.70 10.62 3.89
CA PRO A 448 5.10 10.31 4.21
C PRO A 448 5.76 9.32 3.23
N VAL A 449 5.02 8.78 2.27
CA VAL A 449 5.44 7.68 1.38
C VAL A 449 5.22 8.01 -0.10
N THR A 450 4.11 8.69 -0.44
CA THR A 450 3.79 9.13 -1.81
C THR A 450 3.27 10.58 -1.81
N PRO A 451 4.18 11.57 -1.69
CA PRO A 451 3.88 12.97 -1.44
C PRO A 451 3.04 13.58 -2.56
N LEU A 452 2.29 14.63 -2.22
CA LEU A 452 1.33 15.26 -3.12
C LEU A 452 1.93 15.67 -4.47
N VAL A 453 3.21 16.05 -4.47
CA VAL A 453 3.95 16.41 -5.70
C VAL A 453 3.94 15.28 -6.74
N ASN A 454 3.92 14.01 -6.31
CA ASN A 454 3.87 12.87 -7.21
C ASN A 454 2.54 12.79 -7.95
N ALA A 455 1.42 13.08 -7.27
CA ALA A 455 0.10 13.12 -7.92
C ALA A 455 0.04 14.18 -9.02
N PHE A 456 0.62 15.37 -8.78
CA PHE A 456 0.70 16.42 -9.80
C PHE A 456 1.60 16.04 -10.99
N LYS A 457 2.81 15.53 -10.71
CA LYS A 457 3.72 15.04 -11.76
C LYS A 457 3.09 13.97 -12.64
N MET A 458 2.35 13.04 -12.03
CA MET A 458 1.66 11.98 -12.77
C MET A 458 0.45 12.50 -13.54
N ALA A 459 -0.29 13.47 -13.01
CA ALA A 459 -1.38 14.11 -13.73
C ALA A 459 -0.88 14.84 -14.99
N ASP A 460 0.29 15.48 -14.94
CA ASP A 460 0.90 16.14 -16.12
C ASP A 460 1.24 15.15 -17.25
N ARG A 461 1.42 13.86 -16.92
CA ARG A 461 1.70 12.78 -17.88
C ARG A 461 0.42 12.14 -18.43
N LEU A 462 -0.71 12.32 -17.77
CA LEU A 462 -1.97 11.64 -18.08
C LEU A 462 -3.00 12.65 -18.59
N LYS A 463 -3.21 12.67 -19.91
CA LYS A 463 -4.06 13.67 -20.57
C LYS A 463 -5.44 13.77 -19.90
N ASP A 464 -5.89 15.02 -19.70
CA ASP A 464 -7.20 15.40 -19.15
C ASP A 464 -7.48 14.88 -17.72
N SER A 465 -6.49 14.27 -17.05
CA SER A 465 -6.61 13.71 -15.71
C SER A 465 -6.51 14.81 -14.64
N VAL A 466 -7.11 14.57 -13.47
CA VAL A 466 -7.25 15.59 -12.41
C VAL A 466 -6.75 15.05 -11.07
N VAL A 467 -6.04 15.91 -10.33
CA VAL A 467 -5.66 15.69 -8.94
C VAL A 467 -6.76 16.19 -8.01
N LEU A 468 -7.21 15.33 -7.11
CA LEU A 468 -7.96 15.68 -5.90
C LEU A 468 -6.97 15.73 -4.74
N VAL A 469 -6.97 16.83 -3.99
CA VAL A 469 -6.14 16.95 -2.79
C VAL A 469 -6.96 16.57 -1.57
N GLN A 470 -6.46 15.67 -0.72
CA GLN A 470 -6.98 15.48 0.62
C GLN A 470 -6.08 16.20 1.62
N ASP A 471 -6.66 17.09 2.42
CA ASP A 471 -5.95 17.83 3.45
C ASP A 471 -5.87 17.01 4.73
N SER A 472 -4.85 16.14 4.79
CA SER A 472 -4.56 15.29 5.93
C SER A 472 -3.11 14.81 5.90
N PRO A 473 -2.49 14.56 7.06
CA PRO A 473 -1.26 13.78 7.11
C PRO A 473 -1.54 12.28 6.92
N GLY A 474 -0.52 11.56 6.47
CA GLY A 474 -0.50 10.10 6.37
C GLY A 474 -0.72 9.55 4.97
N HIS A 475 -0.55 8.24 4.83
CA HIS A 475 -0.43 7.61 3.53
C HIS A 475 -1.78 7.22 2.89
N ALA A 476 -2.00 7.76 1.69
CA ALA A 476 -3.22 7.63 0.87
C ALA A 476 -4.49 8.14 1.58
N THR A 477 -5.63 8.19 0.88
CA THR A 477 -6.90 8.67 1.48
C THR A 477 -7.34 7.85 2.68
N LEU A 478 -6.86 6.61 2.80
CA LEU A 478 -7.14 5.72 3.92
C LEU A 478 -6.46 6.13 5.23
N ALA A 479 -5.65 7.20 5.25
CA ALA A 479 -4.99 7.66 6.47
C ALA A 479 -5.90 8.47 7.40
N ALA A 480 -6.92 9.10 6.83
CA ALA A 480 -7.88 9.92 7.55
C ALA A 480 -9.18 9.98 6.76
N TYR A 481 -10.32 9.89 7.45
CA TYR A 481 -11.61 9.95 6.77
C TYR A 481 -11.84 11.35 6.16
N SER A 482 -12.38 11.37 4.95
CA SER A 482 -12.96 12.56 4.34
C SER A 482 -14.21 12.16 3.56
N LYS A 483 -15.36 12.64 4.03
CA LYS A 483 -16.65 12.55 3.35
C LYS A 483 -16.59 13.21 1.98
N CYS A 484 -15.90 14.35 1.88
CA CYS A 484 -15.68 15.06 0.62
C CYS A 484 -14.95 14.18 -0.39
N THR A 485 -13.82 13.56 0.00
CA THR A 485 -13.06 12.66 -0.87
C THR A 485 -13.89 11.46 -1.29
N THR A 486 -14.57 10.82 -0.33
CA THR A 486 -15.45 9.66 -0.59
C THR A 486 -16.53 10.00 -1.63
N GLN A 487 -17.14 11.18 -1.54
CA GLN A 487 -18.17 11.63 -2.49
C GLN A 487 -17.63 11.80 -3.91
N TYR A 488 -16.42 12.35 -4.07
CA TYR A 488 -15.81 12.46 -5.40
C TYR A 488 -15.44 11.10 -5.98
N VAL A 489 -14.88 10.20 -5.18
CA VAL A 489 -14.56 8.83 -5.62
C VAL A 489 -15.83 8.11 -6.07
N ARG A 490 -16.90 8.15 -5.27
CA ARG A 490 -18.21 7.58 -5.63
C ARG A 490 -18.78 8.20 -6.90
N GLN A 491 -18.79 9.52 -7.00
CA GLN A 491 -19.31 10.25 -8.17
C GLN A 491 -18.54 9.88 -9.44
N TYR A 492 -17.21 9.78 -9.35
CA TYR A 492 -16.35 9.40 -10.47
C TYR A 492 -16.65 7.96 -10.90
N PHE A 493 -16.68 6.99 -9.98
CA PHE A 493 -17.05 5.62 -10.32
C PHE A 493 -18.49 5.45 -10.80
N THR A 494 -19.41 6.36 -10.47
CA THR A 494 -20.82 6.31 -10.90
C THR A 494 -21.02 6.96 -12.27
N THR A 495 -20.45 8.14 -12.49
CA THR A 495 -20.76 9.00 -13.64
C THR A 495 -19.56 9.29 -14.56
N GLY A 496 -18.33 9.05 -14.10
CA GLY A 496 -17.10 9.46 -14.78
C GLY A 496 -16.76 10.94 -14.59
N LYS A 497 -17.55 11.68 -13.80
CA LYS A 497 -17.29 13.10 -13.54
C LYS A 497 -16.10 13.26 -12.59
N LEU A 498 -15.11 14.03 -13.03
CA LEU A 498 -13.96 14.44 -12.22
C LEU A 498 -14.26 15.69 -11.39
N PRO A 499 -13.54 15.91 -10.27
CA PRO A 499 -13.57 17.18 -9.55
C PRO A 499 -13.07 18.33 -10.42
N GLN A 500 -13.35 19.57 -9.99
CA GLN A 500 -12.70 20.74 -10.60
C GLN A 500 -11.20 20.73 -10.29
N HIS A 501 -10.38 21.31 -11.17
CA HIS A 501 -8.95 21.51 -10.87
C HIS A 501 -8.79 22.27 -9.54
N ASN A 502 -7.77 21.89 -8.77
CA ASN A 502 -7.45 22.45 -7.44
C ASN A 502 -8.51 22.19 -6.37
N THR A 503 -9.40 21.20 -6.55
CA THR A 503 -10.31 20.78 -5.49
C THR A 503 -9.51 20.20 -4.33
N THR A 504 -9.76 20.72 -3.14
CA THR A 504 -9.21 20.21 -1.87
C THR A 504 -10.35 19.79 -0.97
N CYS A 505 -10.26 18.57 -0.45
CA CYS A 505 -11.17 18.01 0.54
C CYS A 505 -10.50 18.05 1.91
N GLN A 506 -11.21 18.58 2.90
CA GLN A 506 -10.76 18.55 4.30
C GLN A 506 -10.98 17.16 4.89
N SER A 507 -10.12 16.77 5.83
CA SER A 507 -10.40 15.59 6.66
C SER A 507 -11.49 15.90 7.68
N ASP A 508 -12.30 14.89 7.97
CA ASP A 508 -13.31 14.92 9.02
C ASP A 508 -12.77 14.36 10.34
N GLU A 509 -11.50 13.96 10.41
CA GLU A 509 -10.88 13.37 11.59
C GLU A 509 -9.49 13.97 11.84
N ASN A 510 -9.17 14.23 13.11
CA ASN A 510 -7.81 14.61 13.51
C ASN A 510 -7.22 13.58 14.49
N PRO A 511 -5.88 13.43 14.52
CA PRO A 511 -5.22 12.70 15.59
C PRO A 511 -5.61 13.23 16.97
N PHE A 512 -5.67 12.35 17.97
CA PHE A 512 -6.05 12.67 19.37
C PHE A 512 -7.51 13.10 19.62
N GLU A 513 -8.34 13.27 18.58
CA GLU A 513 -9.78 13.58 18.74
C GLU A 513 -10.68 12.33 18.72
N PHE A 514 -10.08 11.13 18.84
CA PHE A 514 -10.80 9.87 18.82
C PHE A 514 -11.86 9.77 19.90
N GLY A 515 -13.12 9.60 19.49
CA GLY A 515 -14.21 9.25 20.39
C GLY A 515 -15.04 10.43 20.92
N GLN A 516 -14.85 11.67 20.43
CA GLN A 516 -15.89 12.68 20.61
C GLN A 516 -17.16 12.24 19.87
N ASP A 517 -18.31 12.25 20.56
CA ASP A 517 -19.61 11.71 20.10
C ASP A 517 -20.11 12.28 18.74
N ALA A 518 -19.47 13.33 18.21
CA ALA A 518 -19.86 14.02 16.99
C ALA A 518 -19.45 13.33 15.66
N LEU A 519 -18.54 12.35 15.67
CA LEU A 519 -17.94 11.78 14.42
C LEU A 519 -18.41 10.37 14.03
N ARG A 520 -19.20 9.68 14.86
CA ARG A 520 -19.59 8.26 14.64
C ARG A 520 -20.70 8.09 13.60
N THR A 521 -20.45 8.48 12.36
CA THR A 521 -21.31 8.05 11.24
C THR A 521 -20.94 6.62 10.82
N ALA A 522 -21.88 5.87 10.23
CA ALA A 522 -21.58 4.54 9.71
C ALA A 522 -20.43 4.55 8.69
N ALA A 523 -20.33 5.62 7.88
CA ALA A 523 -19.27 5.80 6.89
C ALA A 523 -17.89 6.03 7.53
N HIS A 524 -17.82 6.75 8.65
CA HIS A 524 -16.59 6.92 9.44
C HIS A 524 -16.15 5.57 10.02
N THR A 525 -17.05 4.80 10.66
CA THR A 525 -16.71 3.47 11.19
C THR A 525 -16.20 2.53 10.10
N GLN A 526 -16.85 2.52 8.93
CA GLN A 526 -16.42 1.73 7.78
C GLN A 526 -15.07 2.16 7.24
N HIS A 527 -14.80 3.47 7.15
CA HIS A 527 -13.49 3.97 6.76
C HIS A 527 -12.39 3.48 7.70
N MET A 528 -12.63 3.52 9.01
CA MET A 528 -11.66 3.06 10.01
C MET A 528 -11.34 1.56 9.88
N GLU A 529 -12.33 0.73 9.55
CA GLU A 529 -12.12 -0.70 9.27
C GLU A 529 -11.27 -0.92 8.00
N ILE A 530 -11.48 -0.12 6.95
CA ILE A 530 -10.64 -0.15 5.72
C ILE A 530 -9.21 0.28 6.05
N ALA A 531 -9.06 1.38 6.79
CA ALA A 531 -7.77 1.92 7.19
C ALA A 531 -6.97 0.92 8.02
N GLU A 532 -7.61 0.20 8.93
CA GLU A 532 -6.99 -0.85 9.75
C GLU A 532 -6.49 -2.02 8.90
N ALA A 533 -7.30 -2.50 7.97
CA ALA A 533 -6.86 -3.53 7.05
C ALA A 533 -5.63 -3.05 6.26
N PHE A 534 -5.69 -1.84 5.69
CA PHE A 534 -4.63 -1.25 4.87
C PHE A 534 -3.30 -1.07 5.61
N THR A 535 -3.33 -0.78 6.91
CA THR A 535 -2.13 -0.60 7.76
C THR A 535 -1.19 -1.80 7.69
N ASN A 536 -1.76 -3.01 7.62
CA ASN A 536 -0.99 -4.26 7.58
C ASN A 536 -0.27 -4.51 6.24
N TYR A 537 -0.61 -3.76 5.19
CA TYR A 537 -0.03 -3.90 3.85
C TYR A 537 1.07 -2.89 3.56
N GLY A 538 1.23 -1.90 4.44
CA GLY A 538 2.05 -0.73 4.16
C GLY A 538 3.55 -1.00 4.07
N LEU A 539 4.07 -2.09 4.65
CA LEU A 539 5.50 -2.48 4.63
C LEU A 539 5.74 -3.90 5.20
N GLY A 540 4.72 -4.77 5.17
CA GLY A 540 4.76 -6.01 5.96
C GLY A 540 4.73 -5.76 7.47
N LEU A 541 4.45 -4.52 7.88
CA LEU A 541 4.22 -4.16 9.28
C LEU A 541 2.84 -4.66 9.75
N HIS A 542 2.78 -5.89 10.29
CA HIS A 542 1.70 -6.37 11.16
C HIS A 542 1.49 -5.49 12.41
N ALA A 543 0.70 -4.42 12.30
CA ALA A 543 0.12 -3.78 13.46
C ALA A 543 -1.15 -4.55 13.88
N GLN A 544 -1.00 -5.62 14.65
CA GLN A 544 -2.12 -6.12 15.46
C GLN A 544 -2.32 -5.20 16.65
N VAL A 545 -3.09 -4.13 16.46
CA VAL A 545 -3.69 -3.42 17.59
C VAL A 545 -4.88 -4.27 18.02
N GLY A 546 -4.63 -5.29 18.85
CA GLY A 546 -5.71 -6.00 19.54
C GLY A 546 -6.56 -4.97 20.29
N HIS A 547 -7.90 -5.16 20.30
CA HIS A 547 -8.84 -4.35 21.04
C HIS A 547 -8.31 -4.08 22.46
N MET A 548 -7.76 -2.88 22.68
CA MET A 548 -7.49 -2.36 24.01
C MET A 548 -8.85 -2.01 24.61
N ASN A 549 -9.39 -2.93 25.41
CA ASN A 549 -10.49 -2.65 26.33
C ASN A 549 -9.98 -1.81 27.51
#